data_AF-A0A1L9N167-F1
#
_entry.id   AF-A0A1L9N167-F1
#
_cell.length_a   1.000
_cell.length_b   1.000
_cell.length_c   1.000
_cell.angle_alpha   90.00
_cell.angle_beta   90.00
_cell.angle_gamma   90.00
#
_symmetry.space_group_name_H-M   'P 1'
#
loop_
_entity.id
_entity.type
_entity.pdbx_description
1 polymer ?
#
loop_
_entity_poly.entity_id
_entity_poly.type
_entity_poly.pdbx_seq_one_letter_code
_entity_poly.pdbx_strand_id
1 'polypeptide(L)'
;SSVTITHSTITKFGYSSALNQASFYGVNAAVNNANYSTLRLSNVNVTTHNGAANVYTYGTGSVTYADNTWLYSSGPVSHGFYAAGNGTIYAKDVQVYSGGTRCSAFSGDYPAGYIHAENAVVHTEGVGSAICFLQGLCNMTNVVGYAAKSPAMISDGALSDVIGIWKNSDLTAGLLGGIVMISDSTIRNGTTVVLDNTRLTVLGEGNPGLWFGNIIATVDLIAASINTSSGILAVSNYSFLTQDFDYYAGYEENNNLSPAQATINVKDSTLSGSLVAYNESSISFNLQSFSHWNGMAKVELGAAYLSVSLDNTSTWTLTGDPVLQSFANSNSTLTNVFSNGFDILYDSDSLVNAAWKGETYELQGGGKLRPS
;
A
#
# COMPACT_ATOMS: atom_id res chain seq x y z
N SER A 1 20.64 10.91 -24.73
CA SER A 1 22.11 10.91 -24.46
C SER A 1 22.49 9.77 -23.53
N SER A 2 23.78 9.47 -23.34
CA SER A 2 24.24 8.51 -22.31
C SER A 2 25.33 9.14 -21.45
N VAL A 3 25.14 9.11 -20.12
CA VAL A 3 26.07 9.69 -19.13
C VAL A 3 26.34 8.66 -18.04
N THR A 4 27.60 8.53 -17.65
CA THR A 4 28.03 7.66 -16.55
C THR A 4 28.79 8.49 -15.52
N ILE A 5 28.41 8.36 -14.25
CA ILE A 5 29.04 9.00 -13.10
C ILE A 5 29.45 7.90 -12.13
N THR A 6 30.73 7.87 -11.75
CA THR A 6 31.26 6.88 -10.82
C THR A 6 32.12 7.52 -9.73
N HIS A 7 32.14 6.93 -8.53
CA HIS A 7 33.07 7.30 -7.45
C HIS A 7 33.06 8.81 -7.15
N SER A 8 31.86 9.38 -7.07
CA SER A 8 31.65 10.83 -7.02
C SER A 8 30.72 11.21 -5.87
N THR A 9 30.90 12.44 -5.37
CA THR A 9 29.94 13.10 -4.48
C THR A 9 29.29 14.26 -5.20
N ILE A 10 27.96 14.31 -5.20
CA ILE A 10 27.15 15.37 -5.76
C ILE A 10 26.43 16.06 -4.61
N THR A 11 26.66 17.37 -4.43
CA THR A 11 26.01 18.15 -3.37
C THR A 11 25.28 19.35 -3.94
N LYS A 12 24.03 19.53 -3.55
CA LYS A 12 23.16 20.60 -4.03
C LYS A 12 22.51 21.35 -2.87
N PHE A 13 22.79 22.66 -2.78
CA PHE A 13 22.29 23.54 -1.72
C PHE A 13 21.13 24.45 -2.11
N GLY A 14 20.86 24.60 -3.42
CA GLY A 14 19.87 25.56 -3.91
C GLY A 14 18.44 25.21 -3.47
N TYR A 15 17.67 26.25 -3.19
CA TYR A 15 16.28 26.19 -2.75
C TYR A 15 15.31 26.37 -3.93
N SER A 16 14.18 25.67 -3.91
CA SER A 16 13.07 25.94 -4.84
C SER A 16 11.95 26.69 -4.11
N SER A 17 11.64 27.90 -4.58
CA SER A 17 10.43 28.62 -4.14
C SER A 17 9.16 28.08 -4.80
N ALA A 18 9.29 27.24 -5.83
CA ALA A 18 8.21 26.61 -6.56
C ALA A 18 8.24 25.09 -6.34
N LEU A 19 7.69 24.63 -5.21
CA LEU A 19 7.70 23.21 -4.84
C LEU A 19 6.94 22.34 -5.84
N ASN A 20 5.88 22.86 -6.45
CA ASN A 20 5.18 22.18 -7.54
C ASN A 20 6.08 21.95 -8.76
N GLN A 21 6.92 22.91 -9.13
CA GLN A 21 7.86 22.77 -10.24
C GLN A 21 8.98 21.78 -9.91
N ALA A 22 9.43 21.78 -8.65
CA ALA A 22 10.42 20.81 -8.18
C ALA A 22 9.87 19.39 -8.20
N SER A 23 8.60 19.21 -7.78
CA SER A 23 7.92 17.93 -7.82
C SER A 23 7.70 17.45 -9.26
N PHE A 24 6.90 18.17 -10.05
CA PHE A 24 6.40 17.64 -11.33
C PHE A 24 7.38 17.72 -12.51
N TYR A 25 8.41 18.56 -12.41
CA TYR A 25 9.32 18.82 -13.54
C TYR A 25 10.80 18.65 -13.18
N GLY A 26 11.09 18.19 -11.96
CA GLY A 26 12.46 17.99 -11.49
C GLY A 26 13.29 19.27 -11.43
N VAL A 27 12.64 20.43 -11.36
CA VAL A 27 13.32 21.71 -11.14
C VAL A 27 14.07 21.60 -9.82
N ASN A 28 15.29 22.13 -9.77
CA ASN A 28 16.15 22.09 -8.58
C ASN A 28 16.74 20.71 -8.21
N ALA A 29 16.39 19.61 -8.91
CA ALA A 29 16.99 18.28 -8.65
C ALA A 29 18.53 18.31 -8.77
N ALA A 30 19.22 17.51 -7.95
CA ALA A 30 20.68 17.41 -8.02
C ALA A 30 21.14 16.73 -9.31
N VAL A 31 20.44 15.66 -9.72
CA VAL A 31 20.65 14.97 -10.99
C VAL A 31 19.31 14.83 -11.70
N ASN A 32 19.21 15.38 -12.91
CA ASN A 32 18.01 15.31 -13.74
C ASN A 32 18.33 14.59 -15.06
N ASN A 33 17.69 13.45 -15.29
CA ASN A 33 17.81 12.62 -16.48
C ASN A 33 16.51 12.72 -17.31
N ALA A 34 16.60 13.30 -18.50
CA ALA A 34 15.43 13.54 -19.36
C ALA A 34 15.76 13.39 -20.85
N ASN A 35 14.74 13.54 -21.70
CA ASN A 35 14.85 13.58 -23.17
C ASN A 35 15.47 12.30 -23.76
N TYR A 36 14.87 11.13 -23.49
CA TYR A 36 15.32 9.84 -24.03
C TYR A 36 16.79 9.55 -23.70
N SER A 37 17.17 9.74 -22.44
CA SER A 37 18.55 9.62 -21.98
C SER A 37 18.78 8.48 -20.99
N THR A 38 19.98 7.91 -21.03
CA THR A 38 20.43 6.89 -20.08
C THR A 38 21.45 7.49 -19.12
N LEU A 39 21.15 7.42 -17.82
CA LEU A 39 22.06 7.79 -16.74
C LEU A 39 22.54 6.52 -16.02
N ARG A 40 23.84 6.44 -15.73
CA ARG A 40 24.43 5.40 -14.89
C ARG A 40 25.16 6.02 -13.70
N LEU A 41 24.78 5.63 -12.49
CA LEU A 41 25.41 6.02 -11.23
C LEU A 41 26.01 4.77 -10.58
N SER A 42 27.29 4.79 -10.23
CA SER A 42 27.93 3.69 -9.49
C SER A 42 28.89 4.21 -8.44
N ASN A 43 28.75 3.79 -7.18
CA ASN A 43 29.57 4.31 -6.07
C ASN A 43 29.43 5.84 -5.96
N VAL A 44 28.19 6.34 -5.92
CA VAL A 44 27.88 7.78 -5.91
C VAL A 44 27.15 8.16 -4.64
N ASN A 45 27.53 9.30 -4.06
CA ASN A 45 26.80 9.92 -2.96
C ASN A 45 26.11 11.19 -3.47
N VAL A 46 24.81 11.33 -3.21
CA VAL A 46 24.05 12.53 -3.56
C VAL A 46 23.43 13.14 -2.32
N THR A 47 23.71 14.42 -2.07
CA THR A 47 23.17 15.16 -0.95
C THR A 47 22.43 16.38 -1.46
N THR A 48 21.16 16.50 -1.11
CA THR A 48 20.33 17.66 -1.41
C THR A 48 19.82 18.31 -0.14
N HIS A 49 19.60 19.61 -0.21
CA HIS A 49 18.92 20.40 0.81
C HIS A 49 17.77 21.17 0.16
N ASN A 50 16.86 21.71 0.97
CA ASN A 50 16.00 22.82 0.55
C ASN A 50 15.02 22.55 -0.62
N GLY A 51 14.51 21.33 -0.77
CA GLY A 51 13.44 21.06 -1.72
C GLY A 51 13.86 20.49 -3.07
N ALA A 52 15.01 19.81 -3.12
CA ALA A 52 15.58 19.22 -4.33
C ALA A 52 15.53 17.69 -4.26
N ALA A 53 14.91 17.05 -5.27
CA ALA A 53 15.05 15.61 -5.45
C ALA A 53 16.53 15.24 -5.68
N ASN A 54 16.97 14.08 -5.19
CA ASN A 54 18.34 13.63 -5.43
C ASN A 54 18.51 13.24 -6.91
N VAL A 55 17.71 12.29 -7.39
CA VAL A 55 17.78 11.76 -8.75
C VAL A 55 16.39 11.77 -9.37
N TYR A 56 16.18 12.64 -10.35
CA TYR A 56 14.94 12.76 -11.11
C TYR A 56 15.10 12.16 -12.50
N THR A 57 14.18 11.30 -12.93
CA THR A 57 14.17 10.68 -14.26
C THR A 57 12.82 10.90 -14.92
N TYR A 58 12.80 11.61 -16.04
CA TYR A 58 11.55 12.01 -16.69
C TYR A 58 11.51 11.73 -18.20
N GLY A 59 10.36 11.29 -18.67
CA GLY A 59 10.07 11.14 -20.09
C GLY A 59 10.28 9.70 -20.59
N THR A 60 9.43 9.29 -21.53
CA THR A 60 9.56 8.03 -22.25
C THR A 60 10.99 7.85 -22.79
N GLY A 61 11.56 6.68 -22.56
CA GLY A 61 12.92 6.34 -22.99
C GLY A 61 14.05 6.92 -22.12
N SER A 62 13.73 7.70 -21.08
CA SER A 62 14.70 8.11 -20.06
C SER A 62 14.82 7.03 -18.99
N VAL A 63 16.04 6.52 -18.79
CA VAL A 63 16.31 5.43 -17.85
C VAL A 63 17.52 5.74 -16.98
N THR A 64 17.40 5.57 -15.67
CA THR A 64 18.53 5.66 -14.74
C THR A 64 18.84 4.28 -14.17
N TYR A 65 20.11 3.93 -14.17
CA TYR A 65 20.64 2.77 -13.44
C TYR A 65 21.51 3.28 -12.30
N ALA A 66 21.18 2.93 -11.07
CA ALA A 66 21.95 3.26 -9.87
C ALA A 66 22.42 1.97 -9.20
N ASP A 67 23.70 1.92 -8.86
CA ASP A 67 24.37 0.79 -8.23
C ASP A 67 25.26 1.32 -7.10
N ASN A 68 25.21 0.72 -5.92
CA ASN A 68 25.98 1.17 -4.75
C ASN A 68 25.92 2.69 -4.53
N THR A 69 24.73 3.23 -4.30
CA THR A 69 24.48 4.68 -4.24
C THR A 69 23.85 5.07 -2.90
N TRP A 70 24.34 6.15 -2.29
CA TRP A 70 23.78 6.72 -1.07
C TRP A 70 23.14 8.08 -1.35
N LEU A 71 21.88 8.25 -0.94
CA LEU A 71 21.10 9.47 -1.14
C LEU A 71 20.67 10.06 0.20
N TYR A 72 20.83 11.38 0.34
CA TYR A 72 20.32 12.14 1.48
C TYR A 72 19.56 13.38 0.99
N SER A 73 18.40 13.63 1.59
CA SER A 73 17.63 14.86 1.40
C SER A 73 17.05 15.41 2.71
N SER A 74 16.87 16.74 2.81
CA SER A 74 16.41 17.39 4.05
C SER A 74 15.34 18.50 3.88
N GLY A 75 14.86 18.78 2.67
CA GLY A 75 13.81 19.78 2.43
C GLY A 75 12.51 19.14 1.95
N PRO A 76 11.36 19.86 1.90
CA PRO A 76 10.07 19.30 1.48
C PRO A 76 10.12 18.83 0.01
N VAL A 77 9.26 17.89 -0.40
CA VAL A 77 9.18 17.34 -1.78
C VAL A 77 10.52 16.86 -2.39
N SER A 78 11.52 16.61 -1.55
CA SER A 78 12.87 16.18 -1.94
C SER A 78 12.96 14.65 -1.98
N HIS A 79 12.33 14.04 -2.96
CA HIS A 79 12.39 12.60 -3.16
C HIS A 79 13.82 12.10 -3.42
N GLY A 80 14.12 10.86 -3.01
CA GLY A 80 15.40 10.22 -3.30
C GLY A 80 15.52 9.87 -4.78
N PHE A 81 14.96 8.73 -5.16
CA PHE A 81 14.79 8.33 -6.55
C PHE A 81 13.37 8.67 -7.02
N TYR A 82 13.27 9.54 -8.01
CA TYR A 82 12.01 10.07 -8.50
C TYR A 82 11.90 9.84 -10.00
N ALA A 83 10.96 8.98 -10.41
CA ALA A 83 10.57 8.75 -11.79
C ALA A 83 9.19 9.35 -12.08
N ALA A 84 9.03 9.93 -13.26
CA ALA A 84 7.74 10.40 -13.79
C ALA A 84 7.79 10.48 -15.34
N GLY A 85 6.67 10.75 -16.00
CA GLY A 85 6.56 10.89 -17.45
C GLY A 85 6.97 9.64 -18.25
N ASN A 86 6.70 8.43 -17.76
CA ASN A 86 7.28 7.17 -18.26
C ASN A 86 8.80 7.02 -18.09
N GLY A 87 9.43 7.83 -17.25
CA GLY A 87 10.80 7.62 -16.81
C GLY A 87 10.92 6.34 -15.98
N THR A 88 12.06 5.67 -16.07
CA THR A 88 12.32 4.42 -15.33
C THR A 88 13.61 4.50 -14.54
N ILE A 89 13.60 4.02 -13.30
CA ILE A 89 14.78 3.90 -12.45
C ILE A 89 14.96 2.45 -12.03
N TYR A 90 16.16 1.93 -12.25
CA TYR A 90 16.64 0.67 -11.67
C TYR A 90 17.70 1.00 -10.62
N ALA A 91 17.41 0.72 -9.36
CA ALA A 91 18.29 0.97 -8.23
C ALA A 91 18.69 -0.34 -7.56
N LYS A 92 19.99 -0.56 -7.38
CA LYS A 92 20.53 -1.76 -6.75
C LYS A 92 21.56 -1.39 -5.68
N ASP A 93 21.51 -2.08 -4.54
CA ASP A 93 22.45 -1.89 -3.43
C ASP A 93 22.47 -0.42 -2.98
N VAL A 94 21.29 0.15 -2.70
CA VAL A 94 21.13 1.59 -2.42
C VAL A 94 20.73 1.89 -0.99
N GLN A 95 21.10 3.09 -0.54
CA GLN A 95 20.68 3.62 0.75
C GLN A 95 20.05 5.00 0.55
N VAL A 96 18.90 5.24 1.16
CA VAL A 96 18.17 6.51 1.02
C VAL A 96 17.71 7.02 2.38
N TYR A 97 18.04 8.27 2.68
CA TYR A 97 17.51 9.00 3.82
C TYR A 97 16.76 10.25 3.34
N SER A 98 15.46 10.30 3.58
CA SER A 98 14.63 11.47 3.24
C SER A 98 14.08 12.15 4.49
N GLY A 99 14.64 13.30 4.83
CA GLY A 99 14.35 14.02 6.08
C GLY A 99 13.17 15.00 6.04
N GLY A 100 12.69 15.38 4.85
CA GLY A 100 11.64 16.40 4.68
C GLY A 100 10.22 15.84 4.70
N THR A 101 9.22 16.72 4.59
CA THR A 101 7.81 16.35 4.39
C THR A 101 7.50 16.08 2.92
N ARG A 102 6.63 15.11 2.64
CA ARG A 102 6.29 14.68 1.27
C ARG A 102 7.53 14.28 0.45
N CYS A 103 8.49 13.62 1.10
CA CYS A 103 9.79 13.25 0.54
C CYS A 103 9.97 11.74 0.51
N SER A 104 9.14 11.03 -0.25
CA SER A 104 9.30 9.58 -0.35
C SER A 104 10.69 9.21 -0.87
N ALA A 105 11.27 8.14 -0.34
CA ALA A 105 12.58 7.68 -0.77
C ALA A 105 12.58 7.24 -2.24
N PHE A 106 11.50 6.56 -2.64
CA PHE A 106 11.18 6.24 -4.01
C PHE A 106 9.84 6.89 -4.38
N SER A 107 9.78 7.50 -5.56
CA SER A 107 8.56 8.09 -6.09
C SER A 107 8.39 7.74 -7.57
N GLY A 108 7.38 6.93 -7.89
CA GLY A 108 6.92 6.69 -9.26
C GLY A 108 5.67 7.50 -9.53
N ASP A 109 5.81 8.81 -9.64
CA ASP A 109 4.72 9.79 -9.58
C ASP A 109 4.06 10.05 -10.94
N TYR A 110 3.17 11.04 -10.99
CA TYR A 110 2.47 11.53 -12.17
C TYR A 110 3.34 12.40 -13.11
N PRO A 111 3.16 12.29 -14.45
CA PRO A 111 2.57 11.14 -15.16
C PRO A 111 3.36 9.86 -14.84
N ALA A 112 2.73 8.69 -14.86
CA ALA A 112 3.27 7.44 -14.30
C ALA A 112 4.80 7.26 -14.43
N GLY A 113 5.47 7.07 -13.29
CA GLY A 113 6.88 6.70 -13.19
C GLY A 113 7.08 5.24 -12.76
N TYR A 114 8.24 4.69 -13.10
CA TYR A 114 8.55 3.28 -12.88
C TYR A 114 9.83 3.12 -12.05
N ILE A 115 9.70 2.51 -10.88
CA ILE A 115 10.80 2.23 -9.96
C ILE A 115 10.99 0.72 -9.82
N HIS A 116 12.22 0.28 -9.97
CA HIS A 116 12.69 -1.05 -9.61
C HIS A 116 13.82 -0.92 -8.61
N ALA A 117 13.68 -1.49 -7.41
CA ALA A 117 14.72 -1.44 -6.38
C ALA A 117 15.06 -2.85 -5.87
N GLU A 118 16.35 -3.17 -5.80
CA GLU A 118 16.89 -4.40 -5.23
C GLU A 118 17.92 -4.07 -4.14
N ASN A 119 17.83 -4.73 -2.99
CA ASN A 119 18.77 -4.56 -1.87
C ASN A 119 18.85 -3.08 -1.41
N ALA A 120 17.75 -2.56 -0.87
CA ALA A 120 17.67 -1.17 -0.43
C ALA A 120 17.50 -1.04 1.08
N VAL A 121 18.19 -0.07 1.69
CA VAL A 121 17.94 0.35 3.07
C VAL A 121 17.42 1.78 3.06
N VAL A 122 16.25 2.01 3.63
CA VAL A 122 15.50 3.25 3.46
C VAL A 122 15.01 3.79 4.79
N HIS A 123 15.15 5.10 4.97
CA HIS A 123 14.58 5.82 6.11
C HIS A 123 13.92 7.12 5.66
N THR A 124 12.70 7.37 6.11
CA THR A 124 11.97 8.62 5.86
C THR A 124 11.39 9.20 7.16
N GLU A 125 11.49 10.53 7.32
CA GLU A 125 11.15 11.20 8.60
C GLU A 125 9.82 11.97 8.59
N GLY A 126 9.55 12.70 7.50
CA GLY A 126 8.47 13.68 7.48
C GLY A 126 7.10 13.08 7.12
N VAL A 127 6.05 13.80 7.51
CA VAL A 127 4.67 13.52 7.11
C VAL A 127 4.57 13.38 5.59
N GLY A 128 3.84 12.36 5.12
CA GLY A 128 3.67 12.06 3.70
C GLY A 128 4.92 11.54 2.98
N SER A 129 5.98 11.20 3.71
CA SER A 129 7.21 10.63 3.13
C SER A 129 7.21 9.12 3.25
N ALA A 130 6.66 8.43 2.26
CA ALA A 130 6.60 6.98 2.25
C ALA A 130 7.95 6.35 1.87
N ILE A 131 8.09 5.03 2.06
CA ILE A 131 9.21 4.29 1.45
C ILE A 131 9.03 4.34 -0.07
N CYS A 132 7.82 4.05 -0.57
CA CYS A 132 7.43 4.26 -1.96
C CYS A 132 6.12 5.04 -2.10
N PHE A 133 6.14 6.14 -2.85
CA PHE A 133 4.93 6.77 -3.39
C PHE A 133 4.76 6.35 -4.85
N LEU A 134 3.55 6.00 -5.29
CA LEU A 134 3.34 5.53 -6.66
C LEU A 134 1.99 5.92 -7.28
N GLN A 135 2.07 6.35 -8.53
CA GLN A 135 0.99 6.40 -9.53
C GLN A 135 1.31 5.51 -10.75
N GLY A 136 2.48 4.88 -10.78
CA GLY A 136 2.88 3.88 -11.77
C GLY A 136 3.30 2.57 -11.10
N LEU A 137 4.61 2.28 -11.09
CA LEU A 137 5.15 1.02 -10.56
C LEU A 137 6.19 1.27 -9.46
N CYS A 138 6.06 0.54 -8.35
CA CYS A 138 7.16 0.25 -7.44
C CYS A 138 7.37 -1.26 -7.40
N ASN A 139 8.51 -1.76 -7.91
CA ASN A 139 8.89 -3.17 -7.83
C ASN A 139 10.13 -3.32 -6.96
N MET A 140 9.90 -3.75 -5.72
CA MET A 140 10.82 -3.66 -4.61
C MET A 140 11.19 -5.06 -4.13
N THR A 141 12.47 -5.39 -4.10
CA THR A 141 12.97 -6.69 -3.65
C THR A 141 14.08 -6.50 -2.63
N ASN A 142 14.01 -7.24 -1.52
CA ASN A 142 14.98 -7.16 -0.43
C ASN A 142 15.15 -5.72 0.10
N VAL A 143 14.04 -5.09 0.47
CA VAL A 143 14.04 -3.73 1.01
C VAL A 143 13.80 -3.77 2.50
N VAL A 144 14.68 -3.11 3.26
CA VAL A 144 14.47 -2.80 4.67
C VAL A 144 14.14 -1.32 4.76
N GLY A 145 12.92 -0.97 5.12
CA GLY A 145 12.45 0.41 5.08
C GLY A 145 11.71 0.84 6.35
N TYR A 146 11.95 2.07 6.76
CA TYR A 146 11.32 2.69 7.93
C TYR A 146 10.75 4.06 7.56
N ALA A 147 9.43 4.20 7.62
CA ALA A 147 8.73 5.47 7.46
C ALA A 147 8.20 5.97 8.81
N ALA A 148 8.85 6.99 9.36
CA ALA A 148 8.59 7.45 10.74
C ALA A 148 7.20 8.08 10.92
N LYS A 149 6.74 8.85 9.91
CA LYS A 149 5.48 9.61 9.96
C LYS A 149 4.68 9.45 8.67
N SER A 150 4.72 8.26 8.09
CA SER A 150 4.02 7.98 6.84
C SER A 150 3.71 6.49 6.75
N PRO A 151 2.79 6.09 5.85
CA PRO A 151 2.72 4.73 5.37
C PRO A 151 4.04 4.24 4.79
N ALA A 152 4.23 2.93 4.78
CA ALA A 152 5.32 2.31 4.03
C ALA A 152 5.13 2.58 2.52
N MET A 153 3.89 2.54 2.07
CA MET A 153 3.52 2.80 0.68
C MET A 153 2.26 3.64 0.60
N ILE A 154 2.26 4.62 -0.31
CA ILE A 154 1.08 5.41 -0.68
C ILE A 154 0.89 5.28 -2.18
N SER A 155 -0.27 4.79 -2.61
CA SER A 155 -0.63 4.78 -4.02
C SER A 155 -1.80 5.72 -4.30
N ASP A 156 -1.74 6.41 -5.44
CA ASP A 156 -2.85 7.18 -5.99
C ASP A 156 -3.24 6.62 -7.38
N GLY A 157 -4.41 5.98 -7.44
CA GLY A 157 -4.95 5.28 -8.59
C GLY A 157 -5.76 6.14 -9.56
N ALA A 158 -5.69 7.47 -9.45
CA ALA A 158 -6.51 8.40 -10.21
C ALA A 158 -6.39 8.27 -11.74
N LEU A 159 -5.16 8.12 -12.26
CA LEU A 159 -4.89 8.41 -13.68
C LEU A 159 -4.32 7.22 -14.47
N SER A 160 -3.80 6.19 -13.80
CA SER A 160 -3.20 5.00 -14.43
C SER A 160 -3.36 3.77 -13.56
N ASP A 161 -3.06 2.61 -14.15
CA ASP A 161 -2.90 1.38 -13.36
C ASP A 161 -1.68 1.56 -12.44
N VAL A 162 -1.83 1.12 -11.19
CA VAL A 162 -0.83 1.30 -10.14
C VAL A 162 -0.44 -0.06 -9.58
N ILE A 163 0.85 -0.36 -9.58
CA ILE A 163 1.36 -1.67 -9.19
C ILE A 163 2.45 -1.50 -8.12
N GLY A 164 2.17 -1.97 -6.92
CA GLY A 164 3.16 -2.09 -5.84
C GLY A 164 3.55 -3.54 -5.64
N ILE A 165 4.82 -3.90 -5.78
CA ILE A 165 5.32 -5.25 -5.55
C ILE A 165 6.43 -5.16 -4.51
N TRP A 166 6.29 -5.93 -3.43
CA TRP A 166 7.29 -6.08 -2.39
C TRP A 166 7.63 -7.55 -2.22
N LYS A 167 8.91 -7.88 -2.37
CA LYS A 167 9.44 -9.24 -2.25
C LYS A 167 10.53 -9.29 -1.21
N ASN A 168 10.47 -10.27 -0.30
CA ASN A 168 11.53 -10.50 0.69
C ASN A 168 11.87 -9.24 1.49
N SER A 169 10.87 -8.43 1.85
CA SER A 169 11.08 -7.09 2.41
C SER A 169 10.60 -6.97 3.85
N ASP A 170 11.12 -5.98 4.57
CA ASP A 170 10.77 -5.65 5.95
C ASP A 170 10.48 -4.15 6.05
N LEU A 171 9.21 -3.82 6.30
CA LEU A 171 8.70 -2.47 6.20
C LEU A 171 8.12 -2.02 7.54
N THR A 172 8.40 -0.79 7.93
CA THR A 172 7.77 -0.14 9.10
C THR A 172 7.08 1.15 8.67
N ALA A 173 5.83 1.32 9.12
CA ALA A 173 4.99 2.47 8.83
C ALA A 173 4.52 3.16 10.12
N GLY A 174 4.62 4.49 10.17
CA GLY A 174 4.44 5.26 11.39
C GLY A 174 3.14 6.06 11.50
N LEU A 175 2.46 6.33 10.38
CA LEU A 175 1.27 7.19 10.35
C LEU A 175 0.27 6.72 9.29
N LEU A 176 -1.02 6.95 9.54
CA LEU A 176 -2.18 6.67 8.67
C LEU A 176 -2.48 5.19 8.41
N GLY A 177 -1.46 4.35 8.21
CA GLY A 177 -1.62 2.92 7.95
C GLY A 177 -0.33 2.30 7.46
N GLY A 178 -0.32 0.99 7.25
CA GLY A 178 0.82 0.29 6.66
C GLY A 178 0.98 0.58 5.17
N ILE A 179 -0.02 0.16 4.40
CA ILE A 179 -0.16 0.44 2.97
C ILE A 179 -1.44 1.22 2.75
N VAL A 180 -1.34 2.38 2.12
CA VAL A 180 -2.48 3.26 1.85
C VAL A 180 -2.71 3.34 0.35
N MET A 181 -3.88 2.89 -0.08
CA MET A 181 -4.32 2.94 -1.48
C MET A 181 -5.51 3.87 -1.58
N ILE A 182 -5.35 4.93 -2.37
CA ILE A 182 -6.41 5.90 -2.61
C ILE A 182 -6.56 6.25 -4.10
N SER A 183 -7.66 6.90 -4.46
CA SER A 183 -7.75 7.75 -5.66
C SER A 183 -8.15 9.15 -5.21
N ASP A 184 -7.52 10.18 -5.78
CA ASP A 184 -7.97 11.57 -5.60
C ASP A 184 -9.08 11.99 -6.60
N SER A 185 -9.46 11.10 -7.50
CA SER A 185 -10.44 11.34 -8.57
C SER A 185 -11.41 10.16 -8.74
N THR A 186 -12.08 10.05 -9.90
CA THR A 186 -13.00 8.95 -10.19
C THR A 186 -12.31 7.59 -10.05
N ILE A 187 -12.96 6.65 -9.37
CA ILE A 187 -12.41 5.32 -9.15
C ILE A 187 -12.33 4.53 -10.46
N ARG A 188 -11.28 3.71 -10.57
CA ARG A 188 -11.03 2.80 -11.68
C ARG A 188 -10.39 1.51 -11.18
N ASN A 189 -10.51 0.46 -11.97
CA ASN A 189 -9.70 -0.74 -11.80
C ASN A 189 -8.23 -0.44 -12.14
N GLY A 190 -7.33 -1.31 -11.67
CA GLY A 190 -5.90 -1.27 -12.05
C GLY A 190 -4.94 -1.03 -10.89
N THR A 191 -5.42 -0.82 -9.66
CA THR A 191 -4.55 -0.75 -8.47
C THR A 191 -4.32 -2.15 -7.90
N THR A 192 -3.07 -2.60 -7.88
CA THR A 192 -2.68 -3.92 -7.35
C THR A 192 -1.46 -3.80 -6.45
N VAL A 193 -1.49 -4.48 -5.30
CA VAL A 193 -0.35 -4.58 -4.39
C VAL A 193 -0.05 -6.05 -4.11
N VAL A 194 1.22 -6.44 -4.20
CA VAL A 194 1.70 -7.79 -3.87
C VAL A 194 2.71 -7.67 -2.73
N LEU A 195 2.42 -8.32 -1.60
CA LEU A 195 3.38 -8.55 -0.53
C LEU A 195 3.73 -10.04 -0.53
N ASP A 196 4.92 -10.36 -1.02
CA ASP A 196 5.42 -11.73 -1.18
C ASP A 196 6.65 -11.94 -0.29
N ASN A 197 6.55 -12.88 0.66
CA ASN A 197 7.53 -13.10 1.72
C ASN A 197 7.95 -11.78 2.39
N THR A 198 6.97 -10.93 2.73
CA THR A 198 7.21 -9.57 3.21
C THR A 198 6.56 -9.34 4.57
N ARG A 199 7.32 -8.71 5.47
CA ARG A 199 6.85 -8.27 6.78
C ARG A 199 6.51 -6.79 6.75
N LEU A 200 5.33 -6.45 7.23
CA LEU A 200 4.86 -5.09 7.44
C LEU A 200 4.54 -4.87 8.91
N THR A 201 5.23 -3.94 9.54
CA THR A 201 4.98 -3.49 10.91
C THR A 201 4.33 -2.11 10.87
N VAL A 202 3.15 -1.99 11.45
CA VAL A 202 2.40 -0.73 11.50
C VAL A 202 2.33 -0.25 12.93
N LEU A 203 2.94 0.91 13.15
CA LEU A 203 2.95 1.62 14.43
C LEU A 203 1.70 2.49 14.56
N GLY A 204 1.37 2.88 15.79
CA GLY A 204 0.24 3.76 16.09
C GLY A 204 -1.05 3.00 16.41
N GLU A 205 -1.73 3.41 17.48
CA GLU A 205 -2.89 2.67 18.03
C GLU A 205 -4.13 2.71 17.13
N GLY A 206 -4.22 3.67 16.19
CA GLY A 206 -5.34 3.79 15.25
C GLY A 206 -5.03 3.37 13.82
N ASN A 207 -3.78 3.01 13.50
CA ASN A 207 -3.35 2.79 12.12
C ASN A 207 -3.64 1.34 11.69
N PRO A 208 -4.38 1.11 10.59
CA PRO A 208 -4.61 -0.23 10.07
C PRO A 208 -3.45 -0.74 9.22
N GLY A 209 -3.42 -2.05 9.01
CA GLY A 209 -2.47 -2.70 8.09
C GLY A 209 -2.59 -2.16 6.66
N LEU A 210 -3.83 -2.16 6.16
CA LEU A 210 -4.20 -1.75 4.81
C LEU A 210 -5.32 -0.70 4.88
N TRP A 211 -5.20 0.39 4.15
CA TRP A 211 -6.26 1.38 3.99
C TRP A 211 -6.66 1.49 2.52
N PHE A 212 -7.97 1.47 2.27
CA PHE A 212 -8.58 1.67 0.96
C PHE A 212 -9.54 2.86 1.03
N GLY A 213 -9.27 3.91 0.26
CA GLY A 213 -10.08 5.11 0.21
C GLY A 213 -10.41 5.53 -1.21
N ASN A 214 -11.69 5.60 -1.59
CA ASN A 214 -12.08 6.02 -2.95
C ASN A 214 -11.29 5.26 -4.02
N ILE A 215 -11.30 3.92 -4.00
CA ILE A 215 -10.44 3.12 -4.87
C ILE A 215 -11.06 1.77 -5.19
N ILE A 216 -10.70 1.18 -6.33
CA ILE A 216 -10.89 -0.26 -6.59
C ILE A 216 -9.51 -0.90 -6.63
N ALA A 217 -9.21 -1.74 -5.64
CA ALA A 217 -7.86 -2.28 -5.44
C ALA A 217 -7.86 -3.77 -5.09
N THR A 218 -6.80 -4.45 -5.53
CA THR A 218 -6.50 -5.84 -5.16
C THR A 218 -5.19 -5.91 -4.39
N VAL A 219 -5.15 -6.67 -3.30
CA VAL A 219 -3.94 -6.95 -2.52
C VAL A 219 -3.73 -8.45 -2.46
N ASP A 220 -2.57 -8.92 -2.92
CA ASP A 220 -2.13 -10.31 -2.75
C ASP A 220 -1.11 -10.38 -1.61
N LEU A 221 -1.44 -11.13 -0.57
CA LEU A 221 -0.59 -11.43 0.58
C LEU A 221 -0.11 -12.88 0.46
N ILE A 222 1.18 -13.08 0.21
CA ILE A 222 1.79 -14.39 -0.07
C ILE A 222 2.94 -14.59 0.91
N ALA A 223 2.86 -15.59 1.78
CA ALA A 223 3.83 -15.77 2.87
C ALA A 223 4.13 -14.47 3.63
N ALA A 224 3.11 -13.63 3.82
CA ALA A 224 3.26 -12.27 4.34
C ALA A 224 2.80 -12.19 5.80
N SER A 225 3.37 -11.24 6.54
CA SER A 225 2.94 -10.91 7.89
C SER A 225 2.65 -9.42 8.01
N ILE A 226 1.47 -9.07 8.51
CA ILE A 226 1.10 -7.69 8.82
C ILE A 226 0.86 -7.61 10.33
N ASN A 227 1.70 -6.85 11.02
CA ASN A 227 1.64 -6.66 12.47
C ASN A 227 1.17 -5.24 12.77
N THR A 228 0.00 -5.09 13.40
CA THR A 228 -0.57 -3.78 13.73
C THR A 228 -0.76 -3.66 15.23
N SER A 229 -0.39 -2.51 15.81
CA SER A 229 -0.69 -2.22 17.21
C SER A 229 -2.19 -1.95 17.47
N SER A 230 -2.93 -1.56 16.43
CA SER A 230 -4.36 -1.26 16.49
C SER A 230 -5.26 -2.50 16.55
N GLY A 231 -4.73 -3.67 16.16
CA GLY A 231 -5.55 -4.86 15.91
C GLY A 231 -6.46 -4.73 14.68
N ILE A 232 -6.27 -3.72 13.84
CA ILE A 232 -7.02 -3.53 12.59
C ILE A 232 -6.15 -3.99 11.42
N LEU A 233 -6.61 -4.99 10.69
CA LEU A 233 -5.91 -5.53 9.52
C LEU A 233 -6.16 -4.66 8.29
N ALA A 234 -7.42 -4.35 8.00
CA ALA A 234 -7.79 -3.59 6.82
C ALA A 234 -9.01 -2.70 7.05
N VAL A 235 -9.00 -1.52 6.43
CA VAL A 235 -10.12 -0.57 6.40
C VAL A 235 -10.47 -0.23 4.95
N SER A 236 -11.76 -0.36 4.61
CA SER A 236 -12.32 0.13 3.34
C SER A 236 -13.33 1.22 3.65
N ASN A 237 -13.08 2.43 3.14
CA ASN A 237 -13.88 3.59 3.47
C ASN A 237 -14.03 4.54 2.27
N TYR A 238 -15.12 5.28 2.29
CA TYR A 238 -15.37 6.42 1.44
C TYR A 238 -14.49 7.60 1.94
N SER A 239 -13.25 7.67 1.47
CA SER A 239 -12.27 8.65 1.96
C SER A 239 -11.17 8.93 0.94
N PHE A 240 -10.46 10.04 1.11
CA PHE A 240 -9.23 10.36 0.36
C PHE A 240 -8.14 10.89 1.31
N LEU A 241 -6.92 10.97 0.80
CA LEU A 241 -5.77 11.55 1.52
C LEU A 241 -5.63 13.02 1.16
N THR A 242 -5.55 13.90 2.16
CA THR A 242 -5.35 15.33 1.91
C THR A 242 -3.95 15.66 1.40
N GLN A 243 -3.77 16.85 0.85
CA GLN A 243 -2.45 17.36 0.39
C GLN A 243 -1.41 17.48 1.52
N ASP A 244 -1.84 17.48 2.77
CA ASP A 244 -0.98 17.53 3.95
C ASP A 244 -0.52 16.14 4.41
N PHE A 245 -1.14 15.06 3.91
CA PHE A 245 -0.77 13.66 4.15
C PHE A 245 -0.79 13.24 5.64
N ASP A 246 -1.56 13.91 6.48
CA ASP A 246 -1.65 13.65 7.93
C ASP A 246 -3.03 13.16 8.39
N TYR A 247 -4.08 13.25 7.57
CA TYR A 247 -5.39 12.68 7.86
C TYR A 247 -6.17 12.23 6.60
N TYR A 248 -7.18 11.39 6.83
CA TYR A 248 -8.15 10.99 5.81
C TYR A 248 -9.39 11.88 5.87
N ALA A 249 -9.70 12.54 4.76
CA ALA A 249 -10.89 13.36 4.61
C ALA A 249 -12.04 12.54 4.01
N GLY A 250 -13.27 12.83 4.45
CA GLY A 250 -14.49 12.11 4.05
C GLY A 250 -15.31 12.82 2.97
N TYR A 251 -16.50 12.29 2.68
CA TYR A 251 -17.47 12.88 1.74
C TYR A 251 -17.80 14.34 2.03
N GLU A 252 -17.87 14.72 3.31
CA GLU A 252 -18.19 16.09 3.74
C GLU A 252 -17.18 17.12 3.21
N GLU A 253 -15.91 16.71 3.03
CA GLU A 253 -14.83 17.55 2.52
C GLU A 253 -14.63 17.41 1.00
N ASN A 254 -15.01 16.26 0.42
CA ASN A 254 -14.98 16.04 -1.03
C ASN A 254 -16.16 15.14 -1.46
N ASN A 255 -17.14 15.76 -2.13
CA ASN A 255 -18.34 15.06 -2.57
C ASN A 255 -18.19 14.31 -3.90
N ASN A 256 -17.01 14.33 -4.54
CA ASN A 256 -16.74 13.64 -5.81
C ASN A 256 -16.08 12.26 -5.63
N LEU A 257 -16.04 11.75 -4.40
CA LEU A 257 -15.49 10.43 -4.11
C LEU A 257 -16.51 9.32 -4.43
N SER A 258 -16.13 8.07 -4.20
CA SER A 258 -16.97 6.89 -4.33
C SER A 258 -16.60 5.87 -3.24
N PRO A 259 -17.48 4.91 -2.93
CA PRO A 259 -17.14 3.86 -1.97
C PRO A 259 -15.94 3.04 -2.44
N ALA A 260 -15.05 2.70 -1.51
CA ALA A 260 -13.89 1.87 -1.82
C ALA A 260 -14.32 0.41 -2.02
N GLN A 261 -13.64 -0.30 -2.92
CA GLN A 261 -13.84 -1.72 -3.21
C GLN A 261 -12.50 -2.43 -3.11
N ALA A 262 -12.32 -3.18 -2.03
CA ALA A 262 -11.08 -3.90 -1.75
C ALA A 262 -11.25 -5.40 -1.98
N THR A 263 -10.31 -6.01 -2.69
CA THR A 263 -10.13 -7.46 -2.73
C THR A 263 -8.79 -7.80 -2.11
N ILE A 264 -8.79 -8.69 -1.12
CA ILE A 264 -7.58 -9.13 -0.43
C ILE A 264 -7.50 -10.65 -0.56
N ASN A 265 -6.49 -11.13 -1.28
CA ASN A 265 -6.21 -12.55 -1.43
C ASN A 265 -5.05 -12.93 -0.53
N VAL A 266 -5.19 -14.03 0.20
CA VAL A 266 -4.23 -14.48 1.20
C VAL A 266 -3.80 -15.90 0.87
N LYS A 267 -2.49 -16.11 0.78
CA LYS A 267 -1.84 -17.40 0.50
C LYS A 267 -0.69 -17.63 1.46
N ASP A 268 -0.59 -18.83 2.00
CA ASP A 268 0.48 -19.28 2.90
C ASP A 268 0.79 -18.28 4.03
N SER A 269 -0.23 -17.56 4.51
CA SER A 269 -0.04 -16.45 5.46
C SER A 269 -0.88 -16.64 6.72
N THR A 270 -0.31 -16.26 7.86
CA THR A 270 -1.03 -16.19 9.13
C THR A 270 -1.24 -14.72 9.48
N LEU A 271 -2.50 -14.28 9.47
CA LEU A 271 -2.89 -12.89 9.68
C LEU A 271 -3.76 -12.75 10.92
N SER A 272 -3.75 -11.57 11.53
CA SER A 272 -4.60 -11.23 12.67
C SER A 272 -5.15 -9.82 12.55
N GLY A 273 -6.30 -9.60 13.19
CA GLY A 273 -6.94 -8.30 13.27
C GLY A 273 -8.21 -8.18 12.45
N SER A 274 -8.95 -7.10 12.70
CA SER A 274 -10.28 -6.88 12.15
C SER A 274 -10.25 -6.32 10.74
N LEU A 275 -11.22 -6.73 9.92
CA LEU A 275 -11.59 -6.07 8.67
C LEU A 275 -12.72 -5.07 8.98
N VAL A 276 -12.61 -3.85 8.47
CA VAL A 276 -13.56 -2.78 8.79
C VAL A 276 -14.04 -2.12 7.51
N ALA A 277 -15.36 -2.03 7.32
CA ALA A 277 -15.95 -1.33 6.20
C ALA A 277 -16.94 -0.26 6.65
N TYR A 278 -16.99 0.83 5.88
CA TYR A 278 -17.80 2.02 6.13
C TYR A 278 -18.50 2.48 4.85
N ASN A 279 -19.63 3.18 4.96
CA ASN A 279 -20.15 4.08 3.93
C ASN A 279 -20.18 3.48 2.52
N GLU A 280 -20.91 2.38 2.38
CA GLU A 280 -21.13 1.58 1.16
C GLU A 280 -19.87 0.92 0.58
N SER A 281 -18.73 1.05 1.27
CA SER A 281 -17.47 0.45 0.85
C SER A 281 -17.47 -1.05 1.13
N SER A 282 -16.58 -1.78 0.45
CA SER A 282 -16.53 -3.23 0.52
C SER A 282 -15.14 -3.80 0.74
N ILE A 283 -15.10 -4.97 1.37
CA ILE A 283 -13.92 -5.84 1.46
C ILE A 283 -14.34 -7.27 1.10
N SER A 284 -13.68 -7.83 0.09
CA SER A 284 -13.68 -9.27 -0.20
C SER A 284 -12.37 -9.88 0.28
N PHE A 285 -12.44 -10.78 1.26
CA PHE A 285 -11.29 -11.39 1.90
C PHE A 285 -11.23 -12.89 1.60
N ASN A 286 -10.21 -13.32 0.86
CA ASN A 286 -10.12 -14.67 0.30
C ASN A 286 -8.92 -15.42 0.89
N LEU A 287 -9.19 -16.47 1.67
CA LEU A 287 -8.18 -17.32 2.29
C LEU A 287 -7.95 -18.57 1.44
N GLN A 288 -6.72 -18.72 0.94
CA GLN A 288 -6.29 -19.81 0.09
C GLN A 288 -4.97 -20.39 0.57
N SER A 289 -4.61 -21.60 0.14
CA SER A 289 -3.27 -22.19 0.31
C SER A 289 -2.78 -22.11 1.76
N PHE A 290 -3.34 -22.92 2.65
CA PHE A 290 -2.93 -23.03 4.06
C PHE A 290 -2.87 -21.70 4.82
N SER A 291 -3.77 -20.76 4.47
CA SER A 291 -3.82 -19.47 5.15
C SER A 291 -4.62 -19.54 6.45
N HIS A 292 -4.23 -18.73 7.42
CA HIS A 292 -4.87 -18.66 8.72
C HIS A 292 -5.22 -17.21 9.04
N TRP A 293 -6.46 -16.95 9.44
CA TRP A 293 -6.87 -15.63 9.92
C TRP A 293 -7.48 -15.73 11.31
N ASN A 294 -7.01 -14.89 12.23
CA ASN A 294 -7.60 -14.69 13.55
C ASN A 294 -8.17 -13.28 13.66
N GLY A 295 -9.48 -13.13 13.54
CA GLY A 295 -10.12 -11.82 13.51
C GLY A 295 -11.62 -11.85 13.24
N MET A 296 -12.18 -10.66 13.04
CA MET A 296 -13.59 -10.45 12.69
C MET A 296 -13.74 -9.44 11.55
N ALA A 297 -14.83 -9.55 10.80
CA ALA A 297 -15.23 -8.54 9.82
C ALA A 297 -16.37 -7.70 10.42
N LYS A 298 -16.21 -6.37 10.47
CA LYS A 298 -17.17 -5.45 11.09
C LYS A 298 -17.57 -4.30 10.18
N VAL A 299 -18.85 -3.96 10.21
CA VAL A 299 -19.40 -2.72 9.64
C VAL A 299 -19.57 -1.74 10.79
N GLU A 300 -19.00 -0.54 10.66
CA GLU A 300 -18.95 0.44 11.75
C GLU A 300 -19.88 1.66 11.53
N LEU A 301 -19.99 2.16 10.29
CA LEU A 301 -20.87 3.29 9.96
C LEU A 301 -21.56 3.10 8.61
N GLY A 302 -22.88 3.32 8.60
CA GLY A 302 -23.71 3.19 7.40
C GLY A 302 -23.86 1.73 6.95
N ALA A 303 -24.41 1.52 5.76
CA ALA A 303 -24.34 0.23 5.09
C ALA A 303 -22.90 -0.01 4.61
N ALA A 304 -22.41 -1.24 4.63
CA ALA A 304 -21.13 -1.62 4.02
C ALA A 304 -21.14 -3.13 3.73
N TYR A 305 -20.24 -3.60 2.86
CA TYR A 305 -20.33 -4.95 2.32
C TYR A 305 -19.06 -5.76 2.59
N LEU A 306 -19.20 -6.81 3.39
CA LEU A 306 -18.10 -7.69 3.76
C LEU A 306 -18.34 -9.08 3.22
N SER A 307 -17.32 -9.62 2.54
CA SER A 307 -17.34 -10.99 2.02
C SER A 307 -16.10 -11.74 2.49
N VAL A 308 -16.28 -12.97 2.96
CA VAL A 308 -15.18 -13.86 3.37
C VAL A 308 -15.29 -15.18 2.62
N SER A 309 -14.20 -15.64 2.02
CA SER A 309 -14.10 -16.95 1.40
C SER A 309 -12.93 -17.77 1.94
N LEU A 310 -13.13 -19.09 2.07
CA LEU A 310 -12.10 -20.05 2.49
C LEU A 310 -12.03 -21.23 1.53
N ASP A 311 -10.80 -21.64 1.20
CA ASP A 311 -10.55 -22.98 0.66
C ASP A 311 -10.49 -24.06 1.77
N ASN A 312 -10.38 -25.33 1.36
CA ASN A 312 -10.36 -26.46 2.29
C ASN A 312 -9.12 -26.52 3.20
N THR A 313 -8.06 -25.80 2.84
CA THR A 313 -6.77 -25.85 3.54
C THR A 313 -6.59 -24.72 4.54
N SER A 314 -7.37 -23.66 4.38
CA SER A 314 -7.27 -22.43 5.15
C SER A 314 -8.23 -22.44 6.32
N THR A 315 -7.90 -21.70 7.38
CA THR A 315 -8.73 -21.62 8.59
C THR A 315 -9.03 -20.20 9.03
N TRP A 316 -10.15 -20.05 9.72
CA TRP A 316 -10.54 -18.79 10.34
C TRP A 316 -10.89 -19.02 11.82
N THR A 317 -10.25 -18.28 12.70
CA THR A 317 -10.57 -18.18 14.12
C THR A 317 -11.31 -16.87 14.39
N LEU A 318 -12.55 -16.96 14.86
CA LEU A 318 -13.38 -15.80 15.15
C LEU A 318 -12.94 -15.11 16.45
N THR A 319 -13.00 -13.78 16.42
CA THR A 319 -12.79 -12.90 17.59
C THR A 319 -14.02 -12.04 17.90
N GLY A 320 -15.15 -12.29 17.25
CA GLY A 320 -16.41 -11.56 17.38
C GLY A 320 -17.44 -12.08 16.38
N ASP A 321 -18.63 -11.47 16.36
CA ASP A 321 -19.75 -11.87 15.49
C ASP A 321 -19.77 -11.06 14.18
N PRO A 322 -19.25 -11.58 13.04
CA PRO A 322 -19.29 -10.86 11.78
C PRO A 322 -20.69 -10.89 11.14
N VAL A 323 -21.02 -9.80 10.43
CA VAL A 323 -22.16 -9.72 9.51
C VAL A 323 -21.62 -9.64 8.09
N LEU A 324 -21.89 -10.68 7.30
CA LEU A 324 -21.32 -10.84 5.96
C LEU A 324 -22.42 -10.79 4.89
N GLN A 325 -22.17 -10.02 3.84
CA GLN A 325 -22.97 -10.10 2.61
C GLN A 325 -22.75 -11.46 1.93
N SER A 326 -21.52 -11.97 1.95
CA SER A 326 -21.22 -13.29 1.38
C SER A 326 -20.25 -14.07 2.26
N PHE A 327 -20.58 -15.33 2.50
CA PHE A 327 -19.71 -16.28 3.17
C PHE A 327 -19.59 -17.53 2.30
N ALA A 328 -18.41 -17.79 1.77
CA ALA A 328 -18.14 -18.99 0.97
C ALA A 328 -17.11 -19.86 1.68
N ASN A 329 -17.36 -21.17 1.74
CA ASN A 329 -16.39 -22.11 2.25
C ASN A 329 -16.41 -23.37 1.38
N SER A 330 -15.24 -23.74 0.86
CA SER A 330 -15.09 -24.98 0.08
C SER A 330 -15.31 -26.22 0.96
N ASN A 331 -15.11 -26.08 2.28
CA ASN A 331 -15.36 -27.14 3.25
C ASN A 331 -16.80 -27.02 3.76
N SER A 332 -17.69 -27.82 3.19
CA SER A 332 -19.12 -27.83 3.56
C SER A 332 -19.39 -28.29 4.99
N THR A 333 -18.43 -28.89 5.68
CA THR A 333 -18.56 -29.29 7.10
C THR A 333 -18.15 -28.20 8.08
N LEU A 334 -17.62 -27.07 7.57
CA LEU A 334 -17.20 -25.89 8.35
C LEU A 334 -16.15 -26.19 9.45
N THR A 335 -15.46 -27.34 9.39
CA THR A 335 -14.47 -27.73 10.41
C THR A 335 -13.20 -26.88 10.38
N ASN A 336 -13.03 -26.02 9.38
CA ASN A 336 -11.95 -25.06 9.26
C ASN A 336 -12.32 -23.66 9.80
N VAL A 337 -13.50 -23.52 10.42
CA VAL A 337 -13.93 -22.29 11.10
C VAL A 337 -14.03 -22.55 12.60
N PHE A 338 -13.17 -21.89 13.37
CA PHE A 338 -13.12 -21.96 14.82
C PHE A 338 -13.83 -20.74 15.42
N SER A 339 -15.05 -20.96 15.89
CA SER A 339 -15.97 -19.88 16.23
C SER A 339 -15.70 -19.21 17.58
N ASN A 340 -15.01 -19.87 18.51
CA ASN A 340 -14.79 -19.37 19.88
C ASN A 340 -16.08 -18.87 20.57
N GLY A 341 -17.22 -19.50 20.28
CA GLY A 341 -18.53 -19.12 20.81
C GLY A 341 -19.26 -17.99 20.06
N PHE A 342 -18.67 -17.43 19.01
CA PHE A 342 -19.25 -16.38 18.18
C PHE A 342 -20.04 -16.93 16.98
N ASP A 343 -21.06 -16.19 16.55
CA ASP A 343 -21.91 -16.49 15.41
C ASP A 343 -21.43 -15.73 14.15
N ILE A 344 -21.60 -16.34 12.97
CA ILE A 344 -21.48 -15.67 11.67
C ILE A 344 -22.89 -15.44 11.13
N LEU A 345 -23.24 -14.18 10.86
CA LEU A 345 -24.46 -13.81 10.15
C LEU A 345 -24.16 -13.67 8.66
N TYR A 346 -24.91 -14.35 7.80
CA TYR A 346 -24.78 -14.26 6.35
C TYR A 346 -26.09 -13.86 5.67
N ASP A 347 -26.02 -13.01 4.65
CA ASP A 347 -27.18 -12.63 3.85
C ASP A 347 -27.73 -13.83 3.05
N SER A 348 -28.90 -14.35 3.42
CA SER A 348 -29.50 -15.52 2.74
C SER A 348 -29.96 -15.23 1.32
N ASP A 349 -30.13 -13.96 0.96
CA ASP A 349 -30.55 -13.54 -0.39
C ASP A 349 -29.36 -13.42 -1.36
N SER A 350 -28.13 -13.40 -0.84
CA SER A 350 -26.91 -13.41 -1.66
C SER A 350 -26.77 -14.72 -2.44
N LEU A 351 -26.56 -14.62 -3.75
CA LEU A 351 -26.36 -15.77 -4.64
C LEU A 351 -25.15 -16.63 -4.22
N VAL A 352 -24.12 -16.02 -3.63
CA VAL A 352 -22.95 -16.75 -3.10
C VAL A 352 -23.35 -17.68 -1.94
N ASN A 353 -24.35 -17.27 -1.16
CA ASN A 353 -24.83 -18.00 0.02
C ASN A 353 -25.92 -19.02 -0.30
N ALA A 354 -26.30 -19.20 -1.58
CA ALA A 354 -27.29 -20.19 -2.00
C ALA A 354 -26.94 -21.62 -1.54
N ALA A 355 -25.65 -21.91 -1.35
CA ALA A 355 -25.16 -23.18 -0.81
C ALA A 355 -25.67 -23.46 0.62
N TRP A 356 -25.92 -22.42 1.41
CA TRP A 356 -26.38 -22.54 2.81
C TRP A 356 -27.89 -22.68 2.94
N LYS A 357 -28.65 -22.36 1.88
CA LYS A 357 -30.11 -22.54 1.79
C LYS A 357 -30.93 -21.80 2.85
N GLY A 358 -30.38 -20.73 3.45
CA GLY A 358 -31.04 -20.01 4.54
C GLY A 358 -31.14 -20.81 5.83
N GLU A 359 -30.30 -21.84 6.02
CA GLU A 359 -30.29 -22.70 7.20
C GLU A 359 -29.21 -22.25 8.21
N THR A 360 -29.35 -22.75 9.44
CA THR A 360 -28.36 -22.56 10.51
C THR A 360 -27.46 -23.78 10.66
N TYR A 361 -26.16 -23.57 10.81
CA TYR A 361 -25.15 -24.62 10.99
C TYR A 361 -24.33 -24.38 12.25
N GLU A 362 -24.06 -25.42 13.03
CA GLU A 362 -23.17 -25.35 14.18
C GLU A 362 -21.71 -25.23 13.71
N LEU A 363 -20.93 -24.36 14.36
CA LEU A 363 -19.51 -24.18 14.11
C LEU A 363 -18.69 -24.82 15.23
N GLN A 364 -17.46 -25.21 14.92
CA GLN A 364 -16.52 -25.67 15.95
C GLN A 364 -16.27 -24.53 16.94
N GLY A 365 -16.35 -24.80 18.24
CA GLY A 365 -16.17 -23.76 19.27
C GLY A 365 -17.48 -23.18 19.83
N GLY A 366 -18.65 -23.65 19.37
CA GLY A 366 -19.93 -23.45 20.05
C GLY A 366 -20.81 -22.31 19.55
N GLY A 367 -20.38 -21.60 18.50
CA GLY A 367 -21.21 -20.62 17.78
C GLY A 367 -21.80 -21.19 16.50
N LYS A 368 -22.46 -20.35 15.69
CA LYS A 368 -23.30 -20.79 14.57
C LYS A 368 -23.10 -19.94 13.32
N LEU A 369 -23.21 -20.55 12.14
CA LEU A 369 -23.45 -19.85 10.88
C LEU A 369 -24.97 -19.70 10.70
N ARG A 370 -25.48 -18.47 10.57
CA ARG A 370 -26.90 -18.16 10.61
C ARG A 370 -27.30 -17.18 9.49
N PRO A 371 -28.48 -17.35 8.87
CA PRO A 371 -29.00 -16.35 7.95
C PRO A 371 -29.34 -15.06 8.71
N SER A 372 -29.08 -13.91 8.09
CA SER A 372 -29.46 -12.58 8.58
C SER A 372 -30.82 -12.13 8.07
#